data_AF-A0AAD6H036-F1
#
_entry.id   AF-A0AAD6H036-F1
#
_cell.length_a   1.000
_cell.length_b   1.000
_cell.length_c   1.000
_cell.angle_alpha   90.00
_cell.angle_beta   90.00
_cell.angle_gamma   90.00
#
_symmetry.space_group_name_H-M   'P 1'
#
loop_
_entity.id
_entity.type
_entity.pdbx_description
1 polymer ?
#
loop_
_entity_poly.entity_id
_entity_poly.type
_entity_poly.pdbx_seq_one_letter_code
_entity_poly.pdbx_strand_id
1 'polypeptide(L)'
;MRIFRELPRCVVTSSLILPGNYQEFGDKSLSRIEPDYSIYLDPESHPVYQQAIAEGYTTLVTKEDLGHDFYEGKCDLNIFPSKAAYEMTRPVFLVRDPVRVFDSWKKMGWGDFSSFLICYRSLFDMLKASPVPYVVVYEQLVQDAKATVAELTRYWGIQFDDICLKLKQPFGDYVFKDDREKSICEGVAPNGLFDRVKSHTLVEEFRGHGLLPALEVERIETEVGHLYLGAWGPRLKSVVALFVTKAWFGFDLDDTLHEFRKASSHAARCVFEAIQAIHPDFTSTIDDLEATYREILRSKTANAFTDGRSSEDYRRERFSRLLEAHGHNPSFQTLEQVLVVYRTSLRAALALKAGALHLLKKLKALGKRVTIITEGPQDSQEWTVAELGLKPFIDILITTNEAGKSKVDGLFSAVLTRHNIAPGDLVYVGDNHQRDILPARAAGIDTVFYDENSNCHFHDPHNIRLNSLSKLEYLVGCSNVLG
;
A
#
# COMPACT_ATOMS: atom_id res chain seq x y z
N MET A 1 7.89 -16.77 -13.91
CA MET A 1 9.18 -17.19 -14.52
C MET A 1 9.83 -18.30 -13.74
N ARG A 2 10.48 -18.03 -12.59
CA ARG A 2 11.19 -19.10 -11.85
C ARG A 2 10.30 -20.28 -11.42
N ILE A 3 9.07 -20.00 -11.04
CA ILE A 3 8.05 -21.03 -10.75
C ILE A 3 7.91 -21.99 -11.95
N PHE A 4 7.75 -21.47 -13.16
CA PHE A 4 7.49 -22.31 -14.34
C PHE A 4 8.73 -23.04 -14.85
N ARG A 5 9.95 -22.54 -14.56
CA ARG A 5 11.19 -23.20 -15.00
C ARG A 5 11.39 -24.58 -14.37
N GLU A 6 10.88 -24.76 -13.16
CA GLU A 6 10.92 -26.04 -12.45
C GLU A 6 9.90 -27.06 -13.01
N LEU A 7 8.92 -26.62 -13.79
CA LEU A 7 7.90 -27.53 -14.32
C LEU A 7 8.49 -28.39 -15.44
N PRO A 8 8.18 -29.70 -15.46
CA PRO A 8 8.66 -30.59 -16.51
C PRO A 8 8.30 -30.08 -17.91
N ARG A 9 9.26 -30.13 -18.84
CA ARG A 9 9.10 -29.73 -20.26
C ARG A 9 8.64 -28.28 -20.47
N CYS A 10 8.82 -27.41 -19.47
CA CYS A 10 8.62 -25.97 -19.57
C CYS A 10 9.96 -25.23 -19.63
N VAL A 11 10.10 -24.31 -20.58
CA VAL A 11 11.21 -23.36 -20.68
C VAL A 11 10.69 -21.93 -20.56
N VAL A 12 11.57 -21.04 -20.11
CA VAL A 12 11.23 -19.72 -19.60
C VAL A 12 12.23 -18.70 -20.18
N THR A 13 11.76 -17.60 -20.75
CA THR A 13 12.59 -16.52 -21.35
C THR A 13 12.05 -15.13 -21.02
N SER A 14 12.84 -14.04 -21.01
CA SER A 14 12.38 -12.70 -20.60
C SER A 14 12.73 -11.63 -21.61
N SER A 15 11.73 -10.94 -22.16
CA SER A 15 11.89 -9.73 -22.97
C SER A 15 12.81 -9.92 -24.19
N LEU A 16 12.89 -11.16 -24.71
CA LEU A 16 13.77 -11.54 -25.83
C LEU A 16 13.04 -11.69 -27.15
N ILE A 17 11.75 -12.01 -27.06
CA ILE A 17 10.95 -12.41 -28.21
C ILE A 17 10.50 -11.16 -28.96
N LEU A 18 9.94 -10.18 -28.25
CA LEU A 18 9.43 -8.95 -28.88
C LEU A 18 10.48 -7.85 -29.06
N PRO A 19 11.35 -7.53 -28.08
CA PRO A 19 12.37 -6.49 -28.22
C PRO A 19 13.62 -6.94 -28.97
N GLY A 20 13.65 -8.18 -29.48
CA GLY A 20 14.85 -8.88 -29.91
C GLY A 20 15.64 -8.22 -31.06
N ASN A 21 15.07 -7.29 -31.82
CA ASN A 21 15.75 -6.65 -32.96
C ASN A 21 16.23 -5.23 -32.67
N TYR A 22 17.05 -5.07 -31.63
CA TYR A 22 17.75 -3.82 -31.36
C TYR A 22 18.84 -3.57 -32.42
N GLN A 23 18.58 -2.75 -33.43
CA GLN A 23 19.64 -2.15 -34.25
C GLN A 23 19.94 -0.75 -33.71
N GLU A 24 21.12 -0.57 -33.11
CA GLU A 24 21.64 0.75 -32.76
C GLU A 24 21.93 1.53 -34.05
N PHE A 25 21.02 2.39 -34.46
CA PHE A 25 21.31 3.44 -35.43
C PHE A 25 21.50 4.77 -34.72
N GLY A 26 22.75 5.27 -34.78
CA GLY A 26 23.17 6.66 -35.00
C GLY A 26 22.70 7.80 -34.07
N ASP A 27 21.46 7.78 -33.58
CA ASP A 27 20.87 8.86 -32.80
C ASP A 27 20.01 8.30 -31.66
N LYS A 28 20.59 8.29 -30.45
CA LYS A 28 19.96 7.78 -29.21
C LYS A 28 18.77 8.61 -28.75
N SER A 29 18.49 9.75 -29.38
CA SER A 29 17.51 10.71 -28.85
C SER A 29 16.06 10.44 -29.26
N LEU A 30 15.78 9.53 -30.21
CA LEU A 30 14.43 9.33 -30.78
C LEU A 30 14.05 7.88 -31.17
N SER A 31 14.89 6.87 -30.90
CA SER A 31 14.55 5.48 -31.27
C SER A 31 13.57 4.84 -30.28
N ARG A 32 12.28 4.82 -30.62
CA ARG A 32 11.28 3.99 -29.92
C ARG A 32 11.52 2.52 -30.23
N ILE A 33 11.29 1.65 -29.26
CA ILE A 33 11.32 0.19 -29.46
C ILE A 33 10.15 -0.18 -30.36
N GLU A 34 10.45 -0.77 -31.51
CA GLU A 34 9.46 -1.44 -32.35
C GLU A 34 9.51 -2.95 -32.07
N PRO A 35 8.41 -3.54 -31.55
CA PRO A 35 8.36 -4.97 -31.33
C PRO A 35 8.48 -5.77 -32.63
N ASP A 36 9.28 -6.83 -32.58
CA ASP A 36 9.28 -7.87 -33.60
C ASP A 36 8.08 -8.81 -33.41
N TYR A 37 7.01 -8.54 -34.15
CA TYR A 37 5.81 -9.37 -34.13
C TYR A 37 5.90 -10.64 -34.99
N SER A 38 7.05 -10.93 -35.61
CA SER A 38 7.22 -12.12 -36.46
C SER A 38 6.92 -13.42 -35.71
N ILE A 39 7.19 -13.48 -34.40
CA ILE A 39 6.83 -14.61 -33.54
C ILE A 39 5.33 -14.94 -33.60
N TYR A 40 4.46 -13.95 -33.83
CA TYR A 40 3.01 -14.12 -33.92
C TYR A 40 2.54 -14.57 -35.30
N LEU A 41 3.40 -14.51 -36.31
CA LEU A 41 3.12 -14.92 -37.68
C LEU A 41 3.67 -16.32 -37.96
N ASP A 42 4.92 -16.57 -37.55
CA ASP A 42 5.63 -17.83 -37.77
C ASP A 42 6.51 -18.16 -36.54
N PRO A 43 5.90 -18.67 -35.45
CA PRO A 43 6.63 -18.97 -34.22
C PRO A 43 7.72 -20.04 -34.44
N GLU A 44 7.50 -20.96 -35.37
CA GLU A 44 8.46 -22.02 -35.70
C GLU A 44 9.74 -21.45 -36.29
N SER A 45 9.71 -20.32 -36.99
CA SER A 45 10.93 -19.69 -37.51
C SER A 45 11.80 -19.01 -36.44
N HIS A 46 11.27 -18.76 -35.24
CA HIS A 46 11.95 -17.92 -34.25
C HIS A 46 13.07 -18.70 -33.51
N PRO A 47 14.31 -18.15 -33.39
CA PRO A 47 15.45 -18.87 -32.81
C PRO A 47 15.20 -19.45 -31.41
N VAL A 48 14.60 -18.65 -30.52
CA VAL A 48 14.25 -19.07 -29.15
C VAL A 48 13.28 -20.26 -29.14
N TYR A 49 12.35 -20.32 -30.11
CA TYR A 49 11.38 -21.41 -30.22
C TYR A 49 12.03 -22.69 -30.76
N GLN A 50 12.86 -22.56 -31.81
CA GLN A 50 13.63 -23.68 -32.37
C GLN A 50 14.56 -24.31 -31.31
N GLN A 51 15.25 -23.48 -30.53
CA GLN A 51 16.08 -23.97 -29.44
C GLN A 51 15.26 -24.71 -28.37
N ALA A 52 14.12 -24.15 -27.97
CA ALA A 52 13.23 -24.79 -26.99
C ALA A 52 12.77 -26.19 -27.45
N ILE A 53 12.40 -26.33 -28.73
CA ILE A 53 12.02 -27.63 -29.30
C ILE A 53 13.21 -28.58 -29.37
N ALA A 54 14.38 -28.11 -29.82
CA ALA A 54 15.59 -28.92 -29.92
C ALA A 54 16.03 -29.50 -28.56
N GLU A 55 15.81 -28.74 -27.47
CA GLU A 55 16.06 -29.17 -26.09
C GLU A 55 14.93 -30.02 -25.48
N GLY A 56 13.86 -30.31 -26.25
CA GLY A 56 12.78 -31.22 -25.86
C GLY A 56 11.66 -30.61 -25.01
N TYR A 57 11.60 -29.28 -24.89
CA TYR A 57 10.51 -28.60 -24.21
C TYR A 57 9.24 -28.59 -25.07
N THR A 58 8.08 -28.61 -24.40
CA THR A 58 6.76 -28.50 -25.06
C THR A 58 6.06 -27.19 -24.78
N THR A 59 6.59 -26.40 -23.86
CA THR A 59 5.97 -25.15 -23.44
C THR A 59 7.04 -24.10 -23.25
N LEU A 60 6.89 -22.98 -23.95
CA LEU A 60 7.70 -21.78 -23.80
C LEU A 60 6.87 -20.71 -23.10
N VAL A 61 7.34 -20.25 -21.94
CA VAL A 61 6.75 -19.12 -21.21
C VAL A 61 7.67 -17.92 -21.36
N THR A 62 7.15 -16.83 -21.91
CA THR A 62 7.87 -15.55 -21.94
C THR A 62 7.32 -14.59 -20.88
N LYS A 63 8.20 -13.78 -20.29
CA LYS A 63 7.81 -12.58 -19.54
C LYS A 63 8.11 -11.39 -20.42
N GLU A 64 7.06 -10.63 -20.69
CA GLU A 64 7.14 -9.30 -21.29
C GLU A 64 6.68 -8.29 -20.23
N ASP A 65 7.40 -7.19 -20.09
CA ASP A 65 7.12 -6.15 -19.12
C ASP A 65 7.09 -4.75 -19.75
N LEU A 66 6.20 -3.92 -19.23
CA LEU A 66 6.18 -2.50 -19.51
C LEU A 66 7.21 -1.80 -18.60
N GLY A 67 7.96 -0.87 -19.18
CA GLY A 67 9.04 -0.15 -18.51
C GLY A 67 8.68 1.27 -18.09
N HIS A 68 9.68 1.95 -17.54
CA HIS A 68 9.58 3.32 -17.03
C HIS A 68 10.00 4.39 -18.06
N ASP A 69 10.49 3.99 -19.24
CA ASP A 69 11.03 4.90 -20.25
C ASP A 69 9.99 5.17 -21.37
N PHE A 70 9.56 6.43 -21.47
CA PHE A 70 8.65 6.90 -22.52
C PHE A 70 9.31 7.07 -23.88
N TYR A 71 10.56 7.57 -23.91
CA TYR A 71 11.26 7.86 -25.15
C TYR A 71 11.64 6.57 -25.88
N GLU A 72 12.00 5.53 -25.12
CA GLU A 72 12.19 4.19 -25.66
C GLU A 72 10.87 3.46 -25.96
N GLY A 73 9.70 4.03 -25.61
CA GLY A 73 8.38 3.41 -25.85
C GLY A 73 8.10 2.18 -24.98
N LYS A 74 8.83 2.01 -23.86
CA LYS A 74 8.66 0.84 -22.99
C LYS A 74 7.39 0.91 -22.15
N CYS A 75 6.89 2.09 -21.84
CA CYS A 75 5.68 2.24 -21.02
C CYS A 75 4.38 2.02 -21.79
N ASP A 76 4.36 2.18 -23.12
CA ASP A 76 3.18 2.04 -23.98
C ASP A 76 3.31 0.91 -25.02
N LEU A 77 4.20 -0.05 -24.74
CA LEU A 77 4.47 -1.18 -25.63
C LEU A 77 3.21 -2.03 -25.85
N ASN A 78 2.75 -2.12 -27.10
CA ASN A 78 1.66 -3.03 -27.47
C ASN A 78 2.20 -4.45 -27.64
N ILE A 79 2.19 -5.23 -26.56
CA ILE A 79 2.72 -6.61 -26.58
C ILE A 79 1.87 -7.50 -27.51
N PHE A 80 0.56 -7.26 -27.62
CA PHE A 80 -0.35 -8.14 -28.34
C PHE A 80 -1.09 -7.39 -29.47
N PRO A 81 -0.53 -7.35 -30.70
CA PRO A 81 -1.01 -6.47 -31.76
C PRO A 81 -2.32 -6.93 -32.43
N SER A 82 -2.76 -8.17 -32.19
CA SER A 82 -3.92 -8.74 -32.86
C SER A 82 -4.64 -9.79 -32.00
N LYS A 83 -5.90 -10.07 -32.32
CA LYS A 83 -6.68 -11.15 -31.67
C LYS A 83 -5.97 -12.50 -31.77
N ALA A 84 -5.34 -12.79 -32.91
CA ALA A 84 -4.57 -14.01 -33.12
C ALA A 84 -3.38 -14.10 -32.16
N ALA A 85 -2.70 -12.98 -31.85
CA ALA A 85 -1.62 -12.96 -30.85
C ALA A 85 -2.14 -13.32 -29.46
N TYR A 86 -3.31 -12.82 -29.04
CA TYR A 86 -3.94 -13.21 -27.77
C TYR A 86 -4.33 -14.69 -27.74
N GLU A 87 -4.95 -15.19 -28.81
CA GLU A 87 -5.40 -16.59 -28.89
C GLU A 87 -4.21 -17.56 -28.89
N MET A 88 -3.12 -17.20 -29.58
CA MET A 88 -1.91 -18.01 -29.66
C MET A 88 -1.13 -18.04 -28.33
N THR A 89 -0.96 -16.89 -27.68
CA THR A 89 -0.13 -16.77 -26.47
C THR A 89 -0.86 -17.07 -25.17
N ARG A 90 -2.20 -16.92 -25.16
CA ARG A 90 -3.05 -17.07 -23.96
C ARG A 90 -2.47 -16.30 -22.77
N PRO A 91 -2.36 -14.96 -22.87
CA PRO A 91 -1.56 -14.19 -21.95
C PRO A 91 -2.16 -14.16 -20.55
N VAL A 92 -1.27 -13.94 -19.57
CA VAL A 92 -1.62 -13.76 -18.17
C VAL A 92 -1.05 -12.46 -17.68
N PHE A 93 -1.95 -11.60 -17.20
CA PHE A 93 -1.60 -10.26 -16.75
C PHE A 93 -1.27 -10.30 -15.26
N LEU A 94 -0.01 -10.07 -14.91
CA LEU A 94 0.40 -9.91 -13.51
C LEU A 94 0.19 -8.45 -13.10
N VAL A 95 -0.79 -8.21 -12.24
CA VAL A 95 -1.13 -6.88 -11.74
C VAL A 95 -0.66 -6.76 -10.29
N ARG A 96 -0.06 -5.63 -9.93
CA ARG A 96 0.36 -5.30 -8.57
C ARG A 96 -0.22 -3.96 -8.15
N ASP A 97 -0.35 -3.73 -6.84
CA ASP A 97 -0.78 -2.43 -6.31
C ASP A 97 0.06 -1.27 -6.87
N PRO A 98 -0.56 -0.27 -7.52
CA PRO A 98 0.16 0.81 -8.20
C PRO A 98 0.91 1.74 -7.25
N VAL A 99 0.40 1.99 -6.03
CA VAL A 99 1.09 2.80 -5.02
C VAL A 99 2.40 2.11 -4.62
N ARG A 100 2.35 0.79 -4.44
CA ARG A 100 3.54 -0.02 -4.10
C ARG A 100 4.55 -0.07 -5.23
N VAL A 101 4.10 -0.14 -6.48
CA VAL A 101 5.00 -0.15 -7.63
C VAL A 101 5.68 1.20 -7.79
N PHE A 102 4.95 2.31 -7.69
CA PHE A 102 5.54 3.63 -7.87
C PHE A 102 6.52 4.01 -6.74
N ASP A 103 6.21 3.65 -5.49
CA ASP A 103 7.15 3.77 -4.37
C ASP A 103 8.45 2.99 -4.64
N SER A 104 8.34 1.77 -5.18
CA SER A 104 9.51 0.99 -5.61
C SER A 104 10.28 1.66 -6.75
N TRP A 105 9.59 2.22 -7.74
CA TRP A 105 10.22 2.92 -8.88
C TRP A 105 11.05 4.11 -8.41
N LYS A 106 10.48 4.96 -7.54
CA LYS A 106 11.20 6.12 -7.00
C LYS A 106 12.48 5.77 -6.28
N LYS A 107 12.50 4.68 -5.50
CA LYS A 107 13.72 4.21 -4.83
C LYS A 107 14.80 3.73 -5.80
N MET A 108 14.39 3.27 -6.97
CA MET A 108 15.30 2.91 -8.06
C MET A 108 15.73 4.10 -8.91
N GLY A 109 15.28 5.32 -8.58
CA GLY A 109 15.55 6.53 -9.35
C GLY A 109 14.58 6.76 -10.52
N TRP A 110 13.55 5.93 -10.68
CA TRP A 110 12.55 6.05 -11.74
C TRP A 110 11.38 6.92 -11.27
N GLY A 111 11.56 8.23 -11.38
CA GLY A 111 10.61 9.22 -10.87
C GLY A 111 9.56 9.72 -11.86
N ASP A 112 9.57 9.27 -13.13
CA ASP A 112 8.61 9.77 -14.12
C ASP A 112 7.21 9.20 -13.88
N PHE A 113 6.40 10.02 -13.21
CA PHE A 113 5.01 9.72 -12.88
C PHE A 113 4.14 9.53 -14.13
N SER A 114 4.44 10.21 -15.24
CA SER A 114 3.63 10.12 -16.45
C SER A 114 3.83 8.78 -17.14
N SER A 115 5.08 8.35 -17.33
CA SER A 115 5.41 7.01 -17.82
C SER A 115 4.81 5.91 -16.95
N PHE A 116 4.83 6.07 -15.62
CA PHE A 116 4.22 5.13 -14.69
C PHE A 116 2.71 4.94 -14.95
N LEU A 117 1.96 6.04 -15.09
CA LEU A 117 0.53 5.97 -15.37
C LEU A 117 0.24 5.37 -16.75
N ILE A 118 1.03 5.72 -17.77
CA ILE A 118 0.91 5.17 -19.12
C ILE A 118 1.14 3.65 -19.09
N CYS A 119 2.14 3.19 -18.33
CA CYS A 119 2.42 1.77 -18.12
C CYS A 119 1.21 1.03 -17.56
N TYR A 120 0.61 1.52 -16.47
CA TYR A 120 -0.58 0.89 -15.90
C TYR A 120 -1.78 0.91 -16.86
N ARG A 121 -2.03 2.04 -17.53
CA ARG A 121 -3.13 2.14 -18.51
C ARG A 121 -2.94 1.16 -19.66
N SER A 122 -1.76 1.10 -20.24
CA SER A 122 -1.44 0.19 -21.35
C SER A 122 -1.62 -1.28 -20.94
N LEU A 123 -1.21 -1.65 -19.71
CA LEU A 123 -1.46 -2.99 -19.15
C LEU A 123 -2.97 -3.32 -19.12
N PHE A 124 -3.79 -2.39 -18.61
CA PHE A 124 -5.23 -2.59 -18.49
C PHE A 124 -5.97 -2.50 -19.83
N ASP A 125 -5.48 -1.71 -20.78
CA ASP A 125 -6.00 -1.65 -22.15
C ASP A 125 -5.78 -3.00 -22.86
N MET A 126 -4.59 -3.59 -22.72
CA MET A 126 -4.31 -4.93 -23.22
C MET A 126 -5.16 -6.00 -22.51
N LEU A 127 -5.32 -5.91 -21.18
CA LEU A 127 -6.20 -6.82 -20.43
C LEU A 127 -7.64 -6.75 -20.96
N LYS A 128 -8.15 -5.55 -21.23
CA LYS A 128 -9.50 -5.32 -21.77
C LYS A 128 -9.65 -5.80 -23.21
N ALA A 129 -8.59 -5.69 -24.02
CA ALA A 129 -8.57 -6.17 -25.40
C ALA A 129 -8.50 -7.70 -25.50
N SER A 130 -8.05 -8.39 -24.44
CA SER A 130 -7.98 -9.85 -24.41
C SER A 130 -9.36 -10.50 -24.57
N PRO A 131 -9.55 -11.44 -25.53
CA PRO A 131 -10.80 -12.19 -25.66
C PRO A 131 -11.12 -13.07 -24.45
N VAL A 132 -10.07 -13.51 -23.73
CA VAL A 132 -10.18 -14.36 -22.53
C VAL A 132 -9.23 -13.77 -21.47
N PRO A 133 -9.61 -12.67 -20.80
CA PRO A 133 -8.74 -11.99 -19.86
C PRO A 133 -8.44 -12.91 -18.67
N TYR A 134 -7.16 -13.15 -18.41
CA TYR A 134 -6.72 -13.88 -17.23
C TYR A 134 -5.74 -13.02 -16.44
N VAL A 135 -6.10 -12.71 -15.21
CA VAL A 135 -5.34 -11.82 -14.34
C VAL A 135 -4.84 -12.58 -13.12
N VAL A 136 -3.59 -12.33 -12.76
CA VAL A 136 -3.02 -12.75 -11.49
C VAL A 136 -2.69 -11.49 -10.72
N VAL A 137 -3.32 -11.32 -9.57
CA VAL A 137 -2.97 -10.24 -8.65
C VAL A 137 -1.77 -10.70 -7.82
N TYR A 138 -0.68 -9.92 -7.82
CA TYR A 138 0.56 -10.25 -7.12
C TYR A 138 0.32 -10.55 -5.64
N GLU A 139 -0.55 -9.78 -4.98
CA GLU A 139 -0.88 -9.99 -3.56
C GLU A 139 -1.55 -11.35 -3.31
N GLN A 140 -2.35 -11.85 -4.26
CA GLN A 140 -2.95 -13.20 -4.19
C GLN A 140 -1.89 -14.29 -4.37
N LEU A 141 -0.98 -14.09 -5.33
CA LEU A 141 0.12 -15.01 -5.58
C LEU A 141 1.02 -15.15 -4.34
N VAL A 142 1.30 -14.06 -3.64
CA VAL A 142 2.11 -14.07 -2.41
C VAL A 142 1.36 -14.75 -1.26
N GLN A 143 0.05 -14.54 -1.16
CA GLN A 143 -0.77 -15.10 -0.08
C GLN A 143 -0.94 -16.62 -0.21
N ASP A 144 -1.25 -17.13 -1.40
CA ASP A 144 -1.40 -18.56 -1.68
C ASP A 144 -0.78 -18.90 -3.02
N ALA A 145 0.54 -19.03 -3.01
CA ALA A 145 1.32 -19.35 -4.21
C ALA A 145 0.92 -20.70 -4.80
N LYS A 146 0.61 -21.70 -3.96
CA LYS A 146 0.25 -23.04 -4.44
C LYS A 146 -1.05 -23.01 -5.22
N ALA A 147 -2.11 -22.46 -4.64
CA ALA A 147 -3.40 -22.38 -5.33
C ALA A 147 -3.32 -21.54 -6.60
N THR A 148 -2.68 -20.36 -6.51
CA THR A 148 -2.55 -19.44 -7.64
C THR A 148 -1.77 -20.07 -8.81
N VAL A 149 -0.65 -20.74 -8.52
CA VAL A 149 0.16 -21.41 -9.54
C VAL A 149 -0.55 -22.61 -10.12
N ALA A 150 -1.22 -23.43 -9.30
CA ALA A 150 -2.00 -24.57 -9.79
C ALA A 150 -3.16 -24.13 -10.70
N GLU A 151 -3.76 -22.96 -10.43
CA GLU A 151 -4.78 -22.38 -11.29
C GLU A 151 -4.21 -21.94 -12.64
N LEU A 152 -3.06 -21.28 -12.60
CA LEU A 152 -2.36 -20.79 -13.76
C LEU A 152 -1.83 -21.91 -14.66
N THR A 153 -1.26 -22.98 -14.09
CA THR A 153 -0.83 -24.14 -14.88
C THR A 153 -2.02 -24.83 -15.54
N ARG A 154 -3.16 -24.98 -14.82
CA ARG A 154 -4.39 -25.50 -15.41
C ARG A 154 -4.91 -24.62 -16.54
N TYR A 155 -4.87 -23.30 -16.37
CA TYR A 155 -5.22 -22.36 -17.44
C TYR A 155 -4.37 -22.64 -18.68
N TRP A 156 -3.05 -22.73 -18.55
CA TRP A 156 -2.16 -23.04 -19.68
C TRP A 156 -2.15 -24.50 -20.15
N GLY A 157 -2.85 -25.42 -19.47
CA GLY A 157 -2.82 -26.86 -19.78
C GLY A 157 -1.49 -27.53 -19.40
N ILE A 158 -0.72 -26.92 -18.50
CA ILE A 158 0.54 -27.46 -17.97
C ILE A 158 0.22 -28.30 -16.73
N GLN A 159 0.88 -29.45 -16.59
CA GLN A 159 0.78 -30.26 -15.38
C GLN A 159 1.42 -29.52 -14.20
N PHE A 160 0.63 -29.30 -13.14
CA PHE A 160 1.15 -28.76 -11.90
C PHE A 160 2.03 -29.79 -11.18
N ASP A 161 3.16 -29.34 -10.64
CA ASP A 161 4.03 -30.14 -9.78
C ASP A 161 4.55 -29.26 -8.62
N ASP A 162 4.46 -29.76 -7.39
CA ASP A 162 4.91 -29.04 -6.19
C ASP A 162 6.41 -28.67 -6.21
N ILE A 163 7.21 -29.27 -7.10
CA ILE A 163 8.60 -28.88 -7.35
C ILE A 163 8.73 -27.40 -7.73
N CYS A 164 7.73 -26.82 -8.40
CA CYS A 164 7.74 -25.41 -8.81
C CYS A 164 7.77 -24.41 -7.65
N LEU A 165 7.31 -24.85 -6.48
CA LEU A 165 7.32 -24.06 -5.26
C LEU A 165 8.63 -24.21 -4.47
N LYS A 166 9.51 -25.16 -4.86
CA LYS A 166 10.79 -25.46 -4.18
C LYS A 166 11.98 -24.68 -4.74
N LEU A 167 11.87 -24.16 -5.97
CA LEU A 167 12.79 -23.17 -6.55
C LEU A 167 14.27 -23.63 -6.55
N LYS A 168 14.52 -24.86 -7.01
CA LYS A 168 15.81 -25.55 -6.94
C LYS A 168 16.81 -25.18 -8.04
N GLN A 169 16.35 -24.69 -9.20
CA GLN A 169 17.22 -24.36 -10.34
C GLN A 169 17.85 -22.96 -10.20
N PRO A 170 19.12 -22.77 -10.62
CA PRO A 170 19.81 -21.48 -10.60
C PRO A 170 19.27 -20.51 -11.68
N PHE A 171 19.57 -19.23 -11.53
CA PHE A 171 19.10 -18.15 -12.41
C PHE A 171 19.93 -18.00 -13.71
N GLY A 172 20.63 -19.05 -14.15
CA GLY A 172 21.65 -18.97 -15.22
C GLY A 172 21.33 -19.71 -16.51
N ASP A 173 20.43 -20.70 -16.49
CA ASP A 173 20.14 -21.53 -17.67
C ASP A 173 18.89 -21.01 -18.41
N TYR A 174 18.97 -19.75 -18.86
CA TYR A 174 18.01 -19.16 -19.78
C TYR A 174 18.38 -19.49 -21.22
N VAL A 175 17.37 -19.55 -22.10
CA VAL A 175 17.59 -19.57 -23.55
C VAL A 175 17.83 -18.12 -23.98
N PHE A 176 19.06 -17.85 -24.41
CA PHE A 176 19.50 -16.54 -24.93
C PHE A 176 19.43 -16.56 -26.47
N LYS A 177 19.11 -15.42 -27.08
CA LYS A 177 19.09 -15.24 -28.53
C LYS A 177 20.49 -15.37 -29.14
N ASP A 178 21.52 -14.84 -28.47
CA ASP A 178 22.92 -14.89 -28.92
C ASP A 178 23.92 -14.69 -27.76
N ASP A 179 25.22 -14.83 -28.06
CA ASP A 179 26.32 -14.67 -27.09
C ASP A 179 26.44 -13.25 -26.51
N ARG A 180 26.02 -12.23 -27.27
CA ARG A 180 26.03 -10.83 -26.80
C ARG A 180 24.99 -10.65 -25.70
N GLU A 181 23.81 -11.22 -25.87
CA GLU A 181 22.73 -11.18 -24.90
C GLU A 181 23.05 -11.96 -23.63
N LYS A 182 23.66 -13.15 -23.78
CA LYS A 182 24.22 -13.91 -22.67
C LYS A 182 25.20 -13.05 -21.86
N SER A 183 26.10 -12.31 -22.53
CA SER A 183 27.03 -11.38 -21.86
C SER A 183 26.34 -10.19 -21.16
N ILE A 184 25.20 -9.71 -21.66
CA ILE A 184 24.41 -8.63 -21.03
C ILE A 184 23.69 -9.14 -19.77
N CYS A 185 23.19 -10.38 -19.80
CA CYS A 185 22.46 -10.98 -18.68
C CYS A 185 23.37 -11.61 -17.61
N GLU A 186 24.56 -12.08 -17.98
CA GLU A 186 25.55 -12.70 -17.09
C GLU A 186 26.59 -11.69 -16.54
N GLY A 187 26.66 -10.48 -17.10
CA GLY A 187 27.51 -9.40 -16.64
C GLY A 187 26.94 -8.70 -15.40
N VAL A 188 27.56 -8.96 -14.25
CA VAL A 188 27.17 -8.55 -12.88
C VAL A 188 26.20 -9.54 -12.23
N ALA A 189 26.75 -10.51 -11.49
CA ALA A 189 25.99 -11.39 -10.62
C ALA A 189 25.24 -10.59 -9.54
N PRO A 190 23.89 -10.58 -9.51
CA PRO A 190 23.15 -10.20 -8.33
C PRO A 190 23.02 -11.44 -7.45
N ASN A 191 23.35 -11.32 -6.16
CA ASN A 191 23.05 -12.32 -5.14
C ASN A 191 21.67 -12.94 -5.39
N GLY A 192 21.61 -14.28 -5.33
CA GLY A 192 20.54 -15.11 -5.89
C GLY A 192 19.15 -14.51 -5.73
N LEU A 193 18.28 -14.72 -6.73
CA LEU A 193 16.97 -14.07 -6.79
C LEU A 193 16.13 -14.23 -5.52
N PHE A 194 16.33 -15.27 -4.69
CA PHE A 194 15.70 -15.39 -3.37
C PHE A 194 16.60 -15.07 -2.19
N ASP A 195 17.86 -14.70 -2.34
CA ASP A 195 18.54 -13.91 -1.32
C ASP A 195 18.22 -12.42 -1.51
N ARG A 196 17.93 -11.95 -2.73
CA ARG A 196 17.21 -10.68 -2.96
C ARG A 196 15.74 -10.79 -2.58
N VAL A 197 15.01 -11.78 -3.10
CA VAL A 197 13.60 -11.93 -2.76
C VAL A 197 13.46 -12.32 -1.30
N LYS A 198 14.26 -13.16 -0.62
CA LYS A 198 14.20 -13.37 0.86
C LYS A 198 14.90 -12.30 1.69
N SER A 199 15.87 -11.53 1.20
CA SER A 199 16.16 -10.22 1.85
C SER A 199 15.01 -9.22 1.68
N HIS A 200 14.05 -9.51 0.79
CA HIS A 200 12.79 -8.80 0.61
C HIS A 200 11.52 -9.65 0.98
N THR A 201 11.65 -10.88 1.53
CA THR A 201 10.55 -11.87 1.79
C THR A 201 10.85 -12.87 2.91
N LEU A 202 11.96 -12.74 3.65
CA LEU A 202 11.84 -12.61 5.10
C LEU A 202 11.17 -11.24 5.24
N VAL A 203 9.86 -11.05 5.28
CA VAL A 203 8.94 -11.43 6.37
C VAL A 203 9.62 -11.43 7.73
N GLU A 204 10.57 -10.52 7.94
CA GLU A 204 10.42 -9.60 9.06
C GLU A 204 9.55 -8.46 8.56
N GLU A 205 8.64 -8.02 9.42
CA GLU A 205 7.78 -6.85 9.25
C GLU A 205 8.45 -5.80 8.36
N PHE A 206 7.93 -5.62 7.13
CA PHE A 206 8.41 -4.61 6.19
C PHE A 206 8.24 -3.25 6.88
N ARG A 207 9.31 -2.75 7.53
CA ARG A 207 9.32 -1.44 8.18
C ARG A 207 9.10 -0.41 7.08
N GLY A 208 8.01 0.34 7.23
CA GLY A 208 7.50 1.32 6.29
C GLY A 208 8.62 2.12 5.63
N HIS A 209 8.75 1.92 4.33
CA HIS A 209 9.53 2.82 3.50
C HIS A 209 8.80 4.16 3.38
N GLY A 210 9.55 5.25 3.18
CA GLY A 210 8.99 6.60 3.13
C GLY A 210 7.75 6.67 2.25
N LEU A 211 6.60 6.96 2.87
CA LEU A 211 5.32 7.01 2.19
C LEU A 211 5.40 8.04 1.05
N LEU A 212 4.89 7.66 -0.12
CA LEU A 212 4.67 8.61 -1.21
C LEU A 212 3.88 9.81 -0.66
N PRO A 213 4.17 11.05 -1.13
CA PRO A 213 3.36 12.21 -0.80
C PRO A 213 1.87 11.92 -1.03
N ALA A 214 1.01 12.39 -0.13
CA ALA A 214 -0.44 12.15 -0.20
C ALA A 214 -1.03 12.49 -1.58
N LEU A 215 -0.59 13.59 -2.19
CA LEU A 215 -1.02 14.01 -3.53
C LEU A 215 -0.71 12.97 -4.62
N GLU A 216 0.43 12.30 -4.53
CA GLU A 216 0.80 11.25 -5.49
C GLU A 216 -0.03 10.00 -5.26
N VAL A 217 -0.24 9.60 -4.00
CA VAL A 217 -1.14 8.49 -3.66
C VAL A 217 -2.54 8.77 -4.22
N GLU A 218 -3.10 9.95 -3.97
CA GLU A 218 -4.42 10.34 -4.47
C GLU A 218 -4.49 10.28 -5.99
N ARG A 219 -3.46 10.78 -6.68
CA ARG A 219 -3.42 10.75 -8.15
C ARG A 219 -3.31 9.33 -8.69
N ILE A 220 -2.47 8.48 -8.11
CA ILE A 220 -2.37 7.06 -8.48
C ILE A 220 -3.72 6.37 -8.29
N GLU A 221 -4.34 6.54 -7.13
CA GLU A 221 -5.59 5.87 -6.81
C GLU A 221 -6.74 6.31 -7.73
N THR A 222 -6.81 7.62 -8.01
CA THR A 222 -7.80 8.20 -8.91
C THR A 222 -7.63 7.67 -10.34
N GLU A 223 -6.40 7.66 -10.85
CA GLU A 223 -6.16 7.35 -12.26
C GLU A 223 -6.11 5.84 -12.56
N VAL A 224 -5.58 5.02 -11.65
CA VAL A 224 -5.35 3.58 -11.89
C VAL A 224 -5.68 2.66 -10.71
N GLY A 225 -5.93 3.19 -9.50
CA GLY A 225 -6.27 2.37 -8.32
C GLY A 225 -7.58 1.59 -8.48
N HIS A 226 -8.58 2.17 -9.12
CA HIS A 226 -9.83 1.49 -9.44
C HIS A 226 -9.66 0.31 -10.42
N LEU A 227 -8.74 0.44 -11.40
CA LEU A 227 -8.40 -0.65 -12.33
C LEU A 227 -7.74 -1.81 -11.58
N TYR A 228 -6.81 -1.50 -10.67
CA TYR A 228 -6.23 -2.47 -9.75
C TYR A 228 -7.29 -3.21 -8.93
N LEU A 229 -8.25 -2.50 -8.35
CA LEU A 229 -9.35 -3.15 -7.62
C LEU A 229 -10.19 -4.02 -8.55
N GLY A 230 -10.49 -3.56 -9.77
CA GLY A 230 -11.17 -4.37 -10.78
C GLY A 230 -10.48 -5.71 -11.08
N ALA A 231 -9.14 -5.75 -11.04
CA ALA A 231 -8.36 -6.98 -11.25
C ALA A 231 -8.57 -8.04 -10.16
N TRP A 232 -9.07 -7.70 -8.98
CA TRP A 232 -9.43 -8.68 -7.95
C TRP A 232 -10.69 -9.49 -8.32
N GLY A 233 -11.48 -9.00 -9.29
CA GLY A 233 -12.59 -9.73 -9.88
C GLY A 233 -13.68 -10.13 -8.88
N PRO A 234 -14.24 -11.36 -8.97
CA PRO A 234 -15.36 -11.80 -8.13
C PRO A 234 -15.11 -11.75 -6.62
N ARG A 235 -13.84 -11.76 -6.17
CA ARG A 235 -13.48 -11.72 -4.75
C ARG A 235 -13.93 -10.43 -4.06
N LEU A 236 -14.07 -9.33 -4.80
CA LEU A 236 -14.58 -8.08 -4.23
C LEU A 236 -16.11 -8.08 -4.08
N LYS A 237 -16.86 -9.01 -4.69
CA LYS A 237 -18.32 -9.01 -4.62
C LYS A 237 -18.81 -9.14 -3.18
N SER A 238 -18.23 -10.04 -2.38
CA SER A 238 -18.58 -10.22 -0.98
C SER A 238 -18.21 -9.01 -0.11
N VAL A 239 -17.05 -8.39 -0.38
CA VAL A 239 -16.58 -7.18 0.30
C VAL A 239 -17.52 -6.00 0.02
N VAL A 240 -17.84 -5.75 -1.24
CA VAL A 240 -18.77 -4.69 -1.65
C VAL A 240 -20.16 -4.95 -1.07
N ALA A 241 -20.66 -6.18 -1.14
CA ALA A 241 -21.94 -6.56 -0.55
C ALA A 241 -21.97 -6.26 0.95
N LEU A 242 -20.91 -6.59 1.69
CA LEU A 242 -20.78 -6.26 3.10
C LEU A 242 -20.92 -4.75 3.34
N PHE A 243 -20.15 -3.92 2.63
CA PHE A 243 -20.19 -2.46 2.82
C PHE A 243 -21.55 -1.85 2.47
N VAL A 244 -22.25 -2.38 1.47
CA VAL A 244 -23.61 -1.94 1.13
C VAL A 244 -24.56 -2.14 2.31
N THR A 245 -24.45 -3.25 3.06
CA THR A 245 -25.31 -3.54 4.22
C THR A 245 -25.05 -2.63 5.42
N LYS A 246 -23.87 -2.01 5.54
CA LYS A 246 -23.52 -1.20 6.72
C LYS A 246 -24.25 0.12 6.73
N ALA A 247 -24.90 0.44 7.84
CA ALA A 247 -25.51 1.75 8.06
C ALA A 247 -24.49 2.77 8.62
N TRP A 248 -23.47 2.26 9.32
CA TRP A 248 -22.45 3.05 9.99
C TRP A 248 -21.04 2.69 9.54
N PHE A 249 -20.22 3.73 9.38
CA PHE A 249 -18.78 3.62 9.18
C PHE A 249 -18.08 4.33 10.35
N GLY A 250 -17.36 3.55 11.14
CA GLY A 250 -16.55 4.01 12.25
C GLY A 250 -15.10 4.17 11.83
N PHE A 251 -14.43 5.20 12.35
CA PHE A 251 -13.02 5.43 12.10
C PHE A 251 -12.28 5.75 13.38
N ASP A 252 -11.05 5.26 13.50
CA ASP A 252 -10.07 5.96 14.30
C ASP A 252 -9.73 7.32 13.66
N LEU A 253 -9.18 8.24 14.45
CA LEU A 253 -8.78 9.55 13.95
C LEU A 253 -7.27 9.58 13.65
N ASP A 254 -6.45 9.51 14.70
CA ASP A 254 -5.00 9.68 14.64
C ASP A 254 -4.35 8.58 13.79
N ASP A 255 -3.57 8.98 12.78
CA ASP A 255 -2.89 8.10 11.81
C ASP A 255 -3.81 7.22 10.93
N THR A 256 -5.13 7.36 11.07
CA THR A 256 -6.12 6.74 10.19
C THR A 256 -6.75 7.75 9.23
N LEU A 257 -7.26 8.89 9.72
CA LEU A 257 -7.81 9.96 8.88
C LEU A 257 -6.86 11.15 8.71
N HIS A 258 -5.85 11.28 9.56
CA HIS A 258 -4.85 12.36 9.50
C HIS A 258 -3.48 11.93 10.03
N GLU A 259 -2.43 12.67 9.67
CA GLU A 259 -1.02 12.36 9.94
C GLU A 259 -0.56 12.78 11.34
N PHE A 260 -1.22 12.29 12.40
CA PHE A 260 -0.98 12.76 13.77
C PHE A 260 0.46 12.53 14.23
N ARG A 261 1.02 11.33 14.08
CA ARG A 261 2.39 11.02 14.53
C ARG A 261 3.41 11.94 13.85
N LYS A 262 3.25 12.18 12.55
CA LYS A 262 4.12 13.10 11.78
C LYS A 262 4.01 14.54 12.29
N ALA A 263 2.78 15.05 12.41
CA ALA A 263 2.53 16.42 12.87
C ALA A 263 3.00 16.65 14.31
N SER A 264 2.69 15.72 15.22
CA SER A 264 3.11 15.78 16.62
C SER A 264 4.63 15.64 16.79
N SER A 265 5.30 14.81 15.98
CA SER A 265 6.76 14.66 16.04
C SER A 265 7.46 15.93 15.56
N HIS A 266 6.97 16.55 14.49
CA HIS A 266 7.45 17.86 14.04
C HIS A 266 7.25 18.93 15.11
N ALA A 267 6.05 19.01 15.70
CA ALA A 267 5.74 19.98 16.75
C ALA A 267 6.62 19.79 18.01
N ALA A 268 6.87 18.54 18.41
CA ALA A 268 7.79 18.25 19.52
C ALA A 268 9.23 18.67 19.19
N ARG A 269 9.69 18.44 17.96
CA ARG A 269 11.02 18.90 17.53
C ARG A 269 11.16 20.42 17.57
N CYS A 270 10.16 21.18 17.13
CA CYS A 270 10.15 22.64 17.26
C CYS A 270 10.21 23.09 18.74
N VAL A 271 9.59 22.34 19.65
CA VAL A 271 9.73 22.59 21.10
C VAL A 271 11.16 22.36 21.56
N PHE A 272 11.83 21.30 21.11
CA PHE A 272 13.22 21.03 21.49
C PHE A 272 14.16 22.15 21.03
N GLU A 273 13.96 22.65 19.80
CA GLU A 273 14.67 23.80 19.26
C GLU A 273 14.41 25.07 20.08
N ALA A 274 13.16 25.29 20.50
CA ALA A 274 12.79 26.42 21.36
C ALA A 274 13.42 26.31 22.76
N ILE A 275 13.48 25.11 23.35
CA ILE A 275 14.13 24.86 24.65
C ILE A 275 15.61 25.24 24.58
N GLN A 276 16.32 24.82 23.53
CA GLN A 276 17.72 25.19 23.32
C GLN A 276 17.92 26.70 23.16
N ALA A 277 17.00 27.39 22.46
CA ALA A 277 17.07 28.83 22.29
C ALA A 277 16.79 29.59 23.61
N ILE A 278 15.89 29.10 24.45
CA ILE A 278 15.54 29.70 25.75
C ILE A 278 16.65 29.46 26.78
N HIS A 279 17.35 28.33 26.69
CA HIS A 279 18.40 27.92 27.61
C HIS A 279 19.72 27.68 26.87
N PRO A 280 20.54 28.72 26.60
CA PRO A 280 21.83 28.54 25.91
C PRO A 280 22.82 27.63 26.67
N ASP A 281 22.66 27.52 27.99
CA ASP A 281 23.45 26.64 28.85
C ASP A 281 22.97 25.17 28.83
N PHE A 282 21.90 24.88 28.07
CA PHE A 282 21.34 23.53 27.94
C PHE A 282 22.30 22.65 27.13
N THR A 283 22.98 21.74 27.81
CA THR A 283 24.04 20.91 27.20
C THR A 283 23.50 19.77 26.35
N SER A 284 22.24 19.38 26.56
CA SER A 284 21.62 18.27 25.84
C SER A 284 21.27 18.66 24.41
N THR A 285 21.56 17.73 23.49
CA THR A 285 21.25 17.89 22.08
C THR A 285 19.75 17.70 21.82
N ILE A 286 19.28 18.08 20.62
CA ILE A 286 17.91 17.79 20.19
C ILE A 286 17.64 16.28 20.21
N ASP A 287 18.62 15.46 19.86
CA ASP A 287 18.48 14.00 19.83
C ASP A 287 18.35 13.42 21.24
N ASP A 288 19.03 14.00 22.24
CA ASP A 288 18.89 13.62 23.65
C ASP A 288 17.50 13.95 24.20
N LEU A 289 16.99 15.13 23.86
CA LEU A 289 15.62 15.56 24.19
C LEU A 289 14.60 14.63 23.55
N GLU A 290 14.80 14.29 22.27
CA GLU A 290 13.91 13.40 21.54
C GLU A 290 13.89 11.99 22.14
N ALA A 291 15.06 11.43 22.48
CA ALA A 291 15.17 10.11 23.12
C ALA A 291 14.44 10.09 24.48
N THR A 292 14.63 11.13 25.29
CA THR A 292 13.96 11.26 26.60
C THR A 292 12.45 11.40 26.44
N TYR A 293 12.01 12.22 25.48
CA TYR A 293 10.59 12.42 25.19
C TYR A 293 9.91 11.12 24.73
N ARG A 294 10.59 10.30 23.92
CA ARG A 294 10.10 8.97 23.52
C ARG A 294 9.89 8.05 24.72
N GLU A 295 10.78 8.07 25.71
CA GLU A 295 10.62 7.26 26.93
C GLU A 295 9.46 7.78 27.80
N ILE A 296 9.30 9.11 27.93
CA ILE A 296 8.15 9.72 28.61
C ILE A 296 6.83 9.26 27.98
N LEU A 297 6.75 9.24 26.65
CA LEU A 297 5.56 8.74 25.93
C LEU A 297 5.30 7.27 26.25
N ARG A 298 6.32 6.41 26.16
CA ARG A 298 6.21 4.96 26.37
C ARG A 298 5.73 4.60 27.79
N SER A 299 6.22 5.30 28.80
CA SER A 299 5.89 5.05 30.21
C SER A 299 4.44 5.36 30.60
N LYS A 300 3.69 6.10 29.76
CA LYS A 300 2.35 6.61 30.06
C LYS A 300 1.23 6.04 29.19
N THR A 301 1.53 5.09 28.29
CA THR A 301 0.56 4.62 27.29
C THR A 301 -0.53 3.69 27.86
N ALA A 302 -0.28 2.98 28.96
CA ALA A 302 -1.29 2.10 29.57
C ALA A 302 -2.39 2.96 30.23
N ASN A 303 -3.62 2.91 29.68
CA ASN A 303 -4.83 3.61 30.15
C ASN A 303 -4.84 5.15 30.01
N ALA A 304 -4.03 5.70 29.10
CA ALA A 304 -3.98 7.14 28.84
C ALA A 304 -5.37 7.74 28.51
N PHE A 305 -5.59 8.98 28.95
CA PHE A 305 -6.76 9.82 28.61
C PHE A 305 -8.08 9.46 29.27
N THR A 306 -8.14 8.47 30.16
CA THR A 306 -9.37 8.09 30.88
C THR A 306 -9.67 8.92 32.13
N ASP A 307 -8.79 9.86 32.49
CA ASP A 307 -8.85 10.65 33.73
C ASP A 307 -9.51 12.04 33.59
N GLY A 308 -10.09 12.35 32.42
CA GLY A 308 -10.79 13.61 32.18
C GLY A 308 -9.89 14.84 31.94
N ARG A 309 -8.56 14.69 31.92
CA ARG A 309 -7.63 15.83 31.73
C ARG A 309 -7.64 16.36 30.28
N SER A 310 -7.38 17.66 30.14
CA SER A 310 -7.27 18.32 28.84
C SER A 310 -5.98 17.97 28.11
N SER A 311 -5.98 18.16 26.79
CA SER A 311 -4.78 17.95 25.99
C SER A 311 -3.62 18.86 26.36
N GLU A 312 -3.90 20.06 26.87
CA GLU A 312 -2.86 20.97 27.37
C GLU A 312 -2.25 20.45 28.68
N ASP A 313 -3.05 19.91 29.60
CA ASP A 313 -2.54 19.32 30.86
C ASP A 313 -1.56 18.18 30.57
N TYR A 314 -1.89 17.31 29.62
CA TYR A 314 -1.02 16.21 29.19
C TYR A 314 0.27 16.70 28.55
N ARG A 315 0.23 17.77 27.76
CA ARG A 315 1.43 18.34 27.13
C ARG A 315 2.30 19.06 28.16
N ARG A 316 1.69 19.84 29.06
CA ARG A 316 2.36 20.56 30.14
C ARG A 316 3.14 19.59 31.03
N GLU A 317 2.50 18.50 31.45
CA GLU A 317 3.18 17.48 32.24
C GLU A 317 4.34 16.82 31.48
N ARG A 318 4.14 16.48 30.20
CA ARG A 318 5.20 15.86 29.38
C ARG A 318 6.42 16.77 29.23
N PHE A 319 6.22 18.05 28.94
CA PHE A 319 7.32 19.01 28.79
C PHE A 319 7.95 19.39 30.14
N SER A 320 7.19 19.41 31.24
CA SER A 320 7.75 19.57 32.59
C SER A 320 8.73 18.44 32.91
N ARG A 321 8.28 17.19 32.74
CA ARG A 321 9.11 16.00 32.96
C ARG A 321 10.33 15.95 32.05
N LEU A 322 10.18 16.39 30.80
CA LEU A 322 11.30 16.47 29.86
C LEU A 322 12.38 17.43 30.39
N LEU A 323 11.99 18.64 30.81
CA LEU A 323 12.94 19.62 31.33
C LEU A 323 13.56 19.16 32.66
N GLU A 324 12.76 18.59 33.56
CA GLU A 324 13.21 18.03 34.84
C GLU A 324 14.22 16.90 34.65
N ALA A 325 14.00 16.00 33.69
CA ALA A 325 14.90 14.90 33.36
C ALA A 325 16.26 15.39 32.85
N HIS A 326 16.33 16.63 32.35
CA HIS A 326 17.54 17.30 31.90
C HIS A 326 18.07 18.33 32.92
N GLY A 327 17.62 18.27 34.17
CA GLY A 327 18.14 19.09 35.27
C GLY A 327 17.54 20.49 35.39
N HIS A 328 16.47 20.79 34.66
CA HIS A 328 15.80 22.09 34.68
C HIS A 328 14.43 22.01 35.33
N ASN A 329 14.17 22.85 36.33
CA ASN A 329 12.83 23.05 36.87
C ASN A 329 12.16 24.20 36.11
N PRO A 330 11.22 23.93 35.20
CA PRO A 330 10.72 24.98 34.33
C PRO A 330 9.78 25.94 35.05
N SER A 331 9.94 27.23 34.78
CA SER A 331 8.98 28.23 35.23
C SER A 331 7.64 28.06 34.51
N PHE A 332 6.56 28.59 35.10
CA PHE A 332 5.25 28.65 34.42
C PHE A 332 5.37 29.33 33.04
N GLN A 333 6.11 30.43 32.96
CA GLN A 333 6.30 31.17 31.72
C GLN A 333 7.04 30.35 30.65
N THR A 334 8.06 29.59 31.05
CA THR A 334 8.79 28.69 30.14
C THR A 334 7.86 27.61 29.59
N LEU A 335 7.03 27.00 30.45
CA LEU A 335 6.06 26.00 30.03
C LEU A 335 5.02 26.59 29.06
N GLU A 336 4.49 27.77 29.34
CA GLU A 336 3.58 28.46 28.42
C GLU A 336 4.20 28.70 27.05
N GLN A 337 5.46 29.16 27.01
CA GLN A 337 6.17 29.40 25.75
C GLN A 337 6.30 28.13 24.90
N VAL A 338 6.75 27.02 25.49
CA VAL A 338 6.89 25.77 24.74
C VAL A 338 5.54 25.16 24.34
N LEU A 339 4.48 25.34 25.14
CA LEU A 339 3.13 24.92 24.78
C LEU A 339 2.57 25.71 23.59
N VAL A 340 2.84 27.02 23.53
CA VAL A 340 2.49 27.87 22.38
C VAL A 340 3.24 27.42 21.12
N VAL A 341 4.54 27.11 21.23
CA VAL A 341 5.34 26.58 20.11
C VAL A 341 4.74 25.28 19.62
N TYR A 342 4.49 24.31 20.52
CA TYR A 342 3.90 23.03 20.13
C TYR A 342 2.57 23.20 19.41
N ARG A 343 1.64 23.99 19.96
CA ARG A 343 0.30 24.21 19.38
C ARG A 343 0.39 24.85 17.98
N THR A 344 1.27 25.83 17.81
CA THR A 344 1.45 26.53 16.53
C THR A 344 2.06 25.61 15.48
N SER A 345 3.12 24.86 15.85
CA SER A 345 3.77 23.90 14.96
C SER A 345 2.87 22.71 14.63
N LEU A 346 2.08 22.22 15.59
CA LEU A 346 1.11 21.14 15.36
C LEU A 346 0.05 21.58 14.34
N ARG A 347 -0.51 22.77 14.52
CA ARG A 347 -1.50 23.33 13.58
C ARG A 347 -0.93 23.46 12.17
N ALA A 348 0.30 23.96 12.04
CA ALA A 348 0.95 24.14 10.74
C ALA A 348 1.29 22.81 10.04
N ALA A 349 1.54 21.74 10.80
CA ALA A 349 1.89 20.43 10.27
C ALA A 349 0.70 19.46 10.14
N LEU A 350 -0.50 19.86 10.59
CA LEU A 350 -1.69 19.04 10.54
C LEU A 350 -2.08 18.75 9.08
N ALA A 351 -2.26 17.48 8.74
CA ALA A 351 -2.53 17.06 7.38
C ALA A 351 -3.44 15.84 7.34
N LEU A 352 -4.41 15.84 6.42
CA LEU A 352 -5.27 14.69 6.16
C LEU A 352 -4.47 13.54 5.53
N LYS A 353 -4.92 12.31 5.80
CA LYS A 353 -4.55 11.14 5.02
C LYS A 353 -5.14 11.25 3.61
N ALA A 354 -4.40 10.74 2.63
CA ALA A 354 -4.84 10.69 1.23
C ALA A 354 -6.23 10.05 1.11
N GLY A 355 -7.17 10.75 0.47
CA GLY A 355 -8.54 10.25 0.25
C GLY A 355 -9.48 10.33 1.46
N ALA A 356 -9.03 10.73 2.66
CA ALA A 356 -9.87 10.77 3.86
C ALA A 356 -11.14 11.62 3.68
N LEU A 357 -10.97 12.86 3.20
CA LEU A 357 -12.09 13.78 2.99
C LEU A 357 -13.04 13.30 1.88
N HIS A 358 -12.50 12.72 0.80
CA HIS A 358 -13.31 12.19 -0.30
C HIS A 358 -14.14 11.00 0.15
N LEU A 359 -13.55 10.06 0.90
CA LEU A 359 -14.26 8.94 1.51
C LEU A 359 -15.42 9.41 2.39
N LEU A 360 -15.19 10.35 3.31
CA LEU A 360 -16.25 10.83 4.20
C LEU A 360 -17.39 11.52 3.43
N LYS A 361 -17.05 12.35 2.42
CA LYS A 361 -18.04 12.95 1.51
C LYS A 361 -18.85 11.87 0.79
N LYS A 362 -18.19 10.84 0.27
CA LYS A 362 -18.83 9.72 -0.43
C LYS A 362 -19.78 8.97 0.48
N LEU A 363 -19.38 8.66 1.70
CA LEU A 363 -20.23 7.99 2.69
C LEU A 363 -21.50 8.80 3.00
N LYS A 364 -21.38 10.11 3.22
CA LYS A 364 -22.54 10.98 3.44
C LYS A 364 -23.45 11.05 2.21
N ALA A 365 -22.89 11.14 1.00
CA ALA A 365 -23.66 11.12 -0.24
C ALA A 365 -24.43 9.81 -0.44
N LEU A 366 -23.91 8.69 0.09
CA LEU A 366 -24.57 7.38 0.10
C LEU A 366 -25.57 7.20 1.26
N GLY A 367 -25.84 8.25 2.05
CA GLY A 367 -26.75 8.19 3.20
C GLY A 367 -26.21 7.40 4.38
N LYS A 368 -24.91 7.10 4.41
CA LYS A 368 -24.26 6.40 5.53
C LYS A 368 -23.98 7.37 6.67
N ARG A 369 -23.96 6.84 7.90
CA ARG A 369 -23.58 7.58 9.09
C ARG A 369 -22.11 7.33 9.44
N VAL A 370 -21.44 8.36 9.94
CA VAL A 370 -20.01 8.33 10.26
C VAL A 370 -19.82 8.55 11.75
N THR A 371 -19.08 7.65 12.40
CA THR A 371 -18.67 7.81 13.79
C THR A 371 -17.14 7.83 13.89
N ILE A 372 -16.59 8.67 14.74
CA ILE A 372 -15.20 8.62 15.15
C ILE A 372 -15.15 8.01 16.55
N ILE A 373 -14.36 6.95 16.71
CA ILE A 373 -14.12 6.29 18.00
C ILE A 373 -12.61 6.28 18.19
N THR A 374 -12.08 7.20 19.00
CA THR A 374 -10.63 7.42 19.08
C THR A 374 -10.13 7.50 20.52
N GLU A 375 -8.82 7.37 20.71
CA GLU A 375 -8.20 7.48 22.04
C GLU A 375 -7.47 8.81 22.13
N GLY A 376 -7.80 9.61 23.13
CA GLY A 376 -7.22 10.94 23.28
C GLY A 376 -8.10 11.88 24.11
N PRO A 377 -7.57 13.06 24.48
CA PRO A 377 -8.35 14.10 25.13
C PRO A 377 -9.46 14.64 24.21
N GLN A 378 -10.66 14.88 24.74
CA GLN A 378 -11.82 15.32 23.96
C GLN A 378 -11.55 16.65 23.22
N ASP A 379 -10.96 17.62 23.91
CA ASP A 379 -10.66 18.96 23.39
C ASP A 379 -9.73 18.93 22.17
N SER A 380 -8.72 18.05 22.18
CA SER A 380 -7.80 17.92 21.05
C SER A 380 -8.47 17.30 19.84
N GLN A 381 -9.32 16.27 20.03
CA GLN A 381 -9.94 15.57 18.92
C GLN A 381 -11.05 16.41 18.27
N GLU A 382 -11.81 17.16 19.06
CA GLU A 382 -12.77 18.15 18.54
C GLU A 382 -12.08 19.25 17.73
N TRP A 383 -10.95 19.77 18.24
CA TRP A 383 -10.14 20.75 17.54
C TRP A 383 -9.58 20.20 16.21
N THR A 384 -8.99 19.00 16.23
CA THR A 384 -8.45 18.34 15.03
C THR A 384 -9.52 18.18 13.95
N VAL A 385 -10.70 17.66 14.32
CA VAL A 385 -11.84 17.47 13.40
C VAL A 385 -12.30 18.79 12.79
N ALA A 386 -12.30 19.88 13.56
CA ALA A 386 -12.66 21.21 13.06
C ALA A 386 -11.59 21.80 12.13
N GLU A 387 -10.32 21.76 12.54
CA GLU A 387 -9.19 22.33 11.78
C GLU A 387 -9.00 21.62 10.44
N LEU A 388 -9.21 20.31 10.38
CA LEU A 388 -9.13 19.51 9.16
C LEU A 388 -10.41 19.54 8.31
N GLY A 389 -11.44 20.28 8.72
CA GLY A 389 -12.70 20.40 7.98
C GLY A 389 -13.53 19.12 7.93
N LEU A 390 -13.31 18.17 8.85
CA LEU A 390 -14.01 16.88 8.90
C LEU A 390 -15.38 16.98 9.60
N LYS A 391 -15.57 17.99 10.46
CA LYS A 391 -16.76 18.17 11.31
C LYS A 391 -18.10 17.99 10.58
N PRO A 392 -18.33 18.55 9.38
CA PRO A 392 -19.62 18.42 8.68
C PRO A 392 -19.99 16.99 8.29
N PHE A 393 -19.03 16.07 8.27
CA PHE A 393 -19.23 14.69 7.81
C PHE A 393 -19.33 13.68 8.96
N ILE A 394 -19.17 14.11 10.21
CA ILE A 394 -19.14 13.23 11.39
C ILE A 394 -20.46 13.38 12.14
N ASP A 395 -21.16 12.26 12.35
CA ASP A 395 -22.41 12.21 13.12
C ASP A 395 -22.14 12.05 14.61
N ILE A 396 -21.09 11.31 14.98
CA ILE A 396 -20.70 11.02 16.37
C ILE A 396 -19.17 11.10 16.48
N LEU A 397 -18.66 11.80 17.49
CA LEU A 397 -17.26 11.76 17.91
C LEU A 397 -17.23 11.32 19.36
N ILE A 398 -16.56 10.20 19.65
CA ILE A 398 -16.38 9.69 21.01
C ILE A 398 -14.91 9.44 21.25
N THR A 399 -14.44 9.91 22.40
CA THR A 399 -13.07 9.68 22.85
C THR A 399 -13.04 8.80 24.09
N THR A 400 -11.88 8.21 24.37
CA THR A 400 -11.61 7.54 25.65
C THR A 400 -11.78 8.48 26.85
N ASN A 401 -11.54 9.77 26.64
CA ASN A 401 -11.70 10.82 27.65
C ASN A 401 -13.15 11.08 28.00
N GLU A 402 -14.03 11.15 27.00
CA GLU A 402 -15.46 11.29 27.23
C GLU A 402 -16.08 10.01 27.80
N ALA A 403 -15.64 8.85 27.32
CA ALA A 403 -16.23 7.55 27.68
C ALA A 403 -15.65 6.94 28.97
N GLY A 404 -14.49 7.41 29.44
CA GLY A 404 -13.77 6.85 30.59
C GLY A 404 -13.27 5.41 30.38
N LYS A 405 -13.16 4.94 29.13
CA LYS A 405 -12.73 3.58 28.77
C LYS A 405 -11.81 3.61 27.57
N SER A 406 -10.75 2.82 27.59
CA SER A 406 -9.88 2.57 26.43
C SER A 406 -10.57 1.66 25.41
N LYS A 407 -10.06 1.62 24.17
CA LYS A 407 -10.55 0.69 23.14
C LYS A 407 -10.44 -0.77 23.60
N VAL A 408 -9.33 -1.13 24.25
CA VAL A 408 -9.08 -2.49 24.75
C VAL A 408 -9.89 -2.82 26.00
N ASP A 409 -10.40 -1.81 26.71
CA ASP A 409 -11.24 -1.96 27.92
C ASP A 409 -12.74 -1.75 27.65
N GLY A 410 -13.17 -1.92 26.40
CA GLY A 410 -14.58 -1.98 26.03
C GLY A 410 -15.22 -0.63 25.63
N LEU A 411 -14.43 0.32 25.11
CA LEU A 411 -14.96 1.53 24.48
C LEU A 411 -15.99 1.20 23.40
N PHE A 412 -15.71 0.27 22.49
CA PHE A 412 -16.62 -0.10 21.40
C PHE A 412 -18.00 -0.54 21.91
N SER A 413 -18.05 -1.43 22.89
CA SER A 413 -19.31 -1.88 23.49
C SER A 413 -20.08 -0.73 24.16
N ALA A 414 -19.36 0.21 24.79
CA ALA A 414 -19.96 1.40 25.38
C ALA A 414 -20.57 2.32 24.30
N VAL A 415 -19.88 2.52 23.17
CA VAL A 415 -20.38 3.29 22.02
C VAL A 415 -21.63 2.64 21.43
N LEU A 416 -21.59 1.35 21.13
CA LEU A 416 -22.72 0.60 20.56
C LEU A 416 -23.97 0.72 21.45
N THR A 417 -23.79 0.55 22.76
CA THR A 417 -24.89 0.66 23.75
C THR A 417 -25.42 2.09 23.83
N ARG A 418 -24.54 3.09 23.97
CA ARG A 418 -24.91 4.50 24.16
C ARG A 418 -25.70 5.05 22.97
N HIS A 419 -25.36 4.63 21.76
CA HIS A 419 -25.96 5.13 20.52
C HIS A 419 -26.94 4.16 19.86
N ASN A 420 -27.24 3.05 20.53
CA ASN A 420 -28.14 2.00 20.03
C ASN A 420 -27.78 1.56 18.60
N ILE A 421 -26.49 1.30 18.39
CA ILE A 421 -25.94 0.82 17.12
C ILE A 421 -25.79 -0.71 17.23
N ALA A 422 -26.41 -1.45 16.31
CA ALA A 422 -26.17 -2.89 16.23
C ALA A 422 -24.73 -3.13 15.73
N PRO A 423 -23.95 -4.03 16.34
CA PRO A 423 -22.56 -4.28 15.94
C PRO A 423 -22.44 -4.69 14.46
N GLY A 424 -23.40 -5.47 13.96
CA GLY A 424 -23.47 -5.89 12.56
C GLY A 424 -23.77 -4.76 11.56
N ASP A 425 -24.24 -3.59 12.01
CA ASP A 425 -24.52 -2.44 11.14
C ASP A 425 -23.32 -1.49 11.00
N LEU A 426 -22.26 -1.74 11.78
CA LEU A 426 -21.05 -0.92 11.84
C LEU A 426 -19.89 -1.67 11.19
N VAL A 427 -19.11 -0.95 10.39
CA VAL A 427 -17.73 -1.33 10.05
C VAL A 427 -16.79 -0.31 10.65
N TYR A 428 -15.68 -0.75 11.25
CA TYR A 428 -14.70 0.12 11.88
C TYR A 428 -13.34 0.05 11.17
N VAL A 429 -12.75 1.22 10.91
CA VAL A 429 -11.48 1.39 10.19
C VAL A 429 -10.44 2.00 11.14
N GLY A 430 -9.26 1.38 11.26
CA GLY A 430 -8.19 1.90 12.11
C GLY A 430 -6.80 1.37 11.72
N ASP A 431 -5.75 2.06 12.16
CA ASP A 431 -4.34 1.78 11.83
C ASP A 431 -3.64 0.84 12.81
N ASN A 432 -4.27 0.50 13.93
CA ASN A 432 -3.62 -0.30 14.97
C ASN A 432 -4.32 -1.65 15.16
N HIS A 433 -3.66 -2.74 14.78
CA HIS A 433 -4.24 -4.07 14.92
C HIS A 433 -4.69 -4.40 16.36
N GLN A 434 -3.91 -4.03 17.39
CA GLN A 434 -4.21 -4.35 18.78
C GLN A 434 -5.24 -3.42 19.41
N ARG A 435 -5.24 -2.14 19.05
CA ARG A 435 -6.10 -1.11 19.67
C ARG A 435 -7.39 -0.87 18.87
N ASP A 436 -7.40 -1.11 17.58
CA ASP A 436 -8.56 -0.91 16.71
C ASP A 436 -9.22 -2.23 16.34
N ILE A 437 -8.46 -3.12 15.70
CA ILE A 437 -9.03 -4.27 14.99
C ILE A 437 -9.50 -5.35 15.96
N LEU A 438 -8.62 -5.82 16.84
CA LEU A 438 -8.96 -6.86 17.82
C LEU A 438 -10.14 -6.47 18.73
N PRO A 439 -10.16 -5.30 19.39
CA PRO A 439 -11.25 -4.92 20.27
C PRO A 439 -12.57 -4.62 19.54
N ALA A 440 -12.54 -4.04 18.33
CA ALA A 440 -13.76 -3.86 17.53
C ALA A 440 -14.38 -5.21 17.15
N ARG A 441 -13.55 -6.18 16.72
CA ARG A 441 -14.01 -7.55 16.42
C ARG A 441 -14.56 -8.25 17.65
N ALA A 442 -13.94 -8.07 18.81
CA ALA A 442 -14.44 -8.62 20.07
C ALA A 442 -15.82 -8.06 20.45
N ALA A 443 -16.16 -6.85 19.99
CA ALA A 443 -17.48 -6.25 20.11
C ALA A 443 -18.48 -6.66 18.99
N GLY A 444 -18.07 -7.56 18.08
CA GLY A 444 -18.90 -8.04 16.96
C GLY A 444 -18.94 -7.11 15.75
N ILE A 445 -18.04 -6.13 15.68
CA ILE A 445 -17.97 -5.13 14.60
C ILE A 445 -17.10 -5.67 13.46
N ASP A 446 -17.52 -5.45 12.21
CA ASP A 446 -16.69 -5.74 11.04
C ASP A 446 -15.53 -4.75 10.93
N THR A 447 -14.36 -5.19 10.48
CA THR A 447 -13.16 -4.34 10.53
C THR A 447 -12.43 -4.22 9.21
N VAL A 448 -11.92 -3.02 8.96
CA VAL A 448 -10.94 -2.73 7.92
C VAL A 448 -9.65 -2.28 8.60
N PHE A 449 -8.60 -3.09 8.46
CA PHE A 449 -7.27 -2.71 8.92
C PHE A 449 -6.61 -1.78 7.90
N TYR A 450 -6.39 -0.53 8.29
CA TYR A 450 -5.70 0.47 7.49
C TYR A 450 -4.19 0.36 7.72
N ASP A 451 -3.45 -0.12 6.73
CA ASP A 451 -2.00 -0.29 6.82
C ASP A 451 -1.34 0.08 5.48
N GLU A 452 -0.88 1.32 5.40
CA GLU A 452 -0.21 1.91 4.23
C GLU A 452 1.07 1.15 3.83
N ASN A 453 1.66 0.41 4.78
CA ASN A 453 2.91 -0.30 4.56
C ASN A 453 2.70 -1.74 4.09
N SER A 454 1.45 -2.22 4.10
CA SER A 454 1.10 -3.58 3.72
C SER A 454 0.44 -3.68 2.35
N ASN A 455 0.36 -4.92 1.87
CA ASN A 455 -0.48 -5.29 0.74
C ASN A 455 -1.95 -5.32 1.14
N CYS A 456 -2.83 -5.05 0.18
CA CYS A 456 -4.27 -5.22 0.39
C CYS A 456 -4.63 -6.70 0.59
N HIS A 457 -5.70 -6.94 1.36
CA HIS A 457 -6.21 -8.28 1.65
C HIS A 457 -7.74 -8.28 1.62
N PHE A 458 -8.31 -9.17 0.79
CA PHE A 458 -9.76 -9.23 0.53
C PHE A 458 -10.33 -10.65 0.60
N HIS A 459 -9.59 -11.62 1.17
CA HIS A 459 -10.03 -13.01 1.19
C HIS A 459 -11.24 -13.24 2.10
N ASP A 460 -11.28 -12.53 3.23
CA ASP A 460 -12.38 -12.56 4.18
C ASP A 460 -13.07 -11.18 4.19
N PRO A 461 -14.35 -11.07 3.81
CA PRO A 461 -15.03 -9.78 3.81
C PRO A 461 -15.12 -9.17 5.22
N HIS A 462 -15.06 -9.96 6.28
CA HIS A 462 -15.11 -9.49 7.67
C HIS A 462 -13.73 -9.06 8.21
N ASN A 463 -12.67 -9.29 7.44
CA ASN A 463 -11.29 -9.00 7.81
C ASN A 463 -10.50 -8.48 6.61
N ILE A 464 -10.75 -7.22 6.26
CA ILE A 464 -10.17 -6.58 5.10
C ILE A 464 -8.93 -5.80 5.54
N ARG A 465 -7.87 -5.80 4.71
CA ARG A 465 -6.75 -4.87 4.84
C ARG A 465 -6.68 -3.96 3.63
N LEU A 466 -6.55 -2.66 3.88
CA LEU A 466 -6.36 -1.63 2.86
C LEU A 466 -5.14 -0.80 3.20
N ASN A 467 -4.44 -0.31 2.17
CA ASN A 467 -3.29 0.57 2.29
C ASN A 467 -3.59 2.01 1.82
N SER A 468 -4.85 2.31 1.50
CA SER A 468 -5.30 3.63 1.05
C SER A 468 -6.80 3.78 1.32
N LEU A 469 -7.22 4.96 1.78
CA LEU A 469 -8.63 5.27 2.00
C LEU A 469 -9.40 5.45 0.69
N SER A 470 -8.73 5.85 -0.40
CA SER A 470 -9.35 5.94 -1.72
C SER A 470 -9.83 4.57 -2.23
N LYS A 471 -9.15 3.49 -1.84
CA LYS A 471 -9.62 2.12 -2.14
C LYS A 471 -10.93 1.81 -1.40
N LEU A 472 -11.05 2.24 -0.14
CA LEU A 472 -12.31 2.09 0.59
C LEU A 472 -13.42 2.93 -0.06
N GLU A 473 -13.12 4.17 -0.45
CA GLU A 473 -14.06 5.05 -1.17
C GLU A 473 -14.61 4.38 -2.43
N TYR A 474 -13.73 3.76 -3.22
CA TYR A 474 -14.12 3.01 -4.41
C TYR A 474 -15.04 1.83 -4.05
N LEU A 475 -14.67 1.01 -3.06
CA LEU A 475 -15.42 -0.18 -2.67
C LEU A 475 -16.81 0.16 -2.12
N VAL A 476 -16.96 1.23 -1.34
CA VAL A 476 -18.28 1.66 -0.85
C VAL A 476 -19.14 2.28 -1.96
N GLY A 477 -18.50 2.85 -3.00
CA GLY A 477 -19.17 3.47 -4.15
C GLY A 477 -19.58 2.51 -5.27
N CYS A 478 -19.08 1.27 -5.26
CA CYS A 478 -19.16 0.34 -6.38
C CYS A 478 -20.40 -0.56 -6.36
N SER A 479 -21.60 0.01 -6.42
CA SER A 479 -22.85 -0.77 -6.53
C SER A 479 -22.89 -1.66 -7.79
N ASN A 480 -22.19 -1.28 -8.86
CA ASN A 480 -22.15 -1.99 -10.14
C ASN A 480 -21.35 -3.32 -10.10
N VAL A 481 -20.52 -3.55 -9.07
CA VAL A 481 -19.73 -4.80 -8.93
C VAL A 481 -20.63 -5.98 -8.52
N LEU A 482 -21.84 -5.71 -8.02
CA LEU A 482 -22.83 -6.73 -7.65
C LEU A 482 -23.63 -7.27 -8.86
N GLY A 483 -23.54 -6.60 -10.02
CA GLY A 483 -24.21 -6.98 -11.26
C GLY A 483 -23.60 -8.17 -11.99
#